data_AF-A0A147BQM2-F1
#
_entry.id   AF-A0A147BQM2-F1
#
_cell.length_a   1.000
_cell.length_b   1.000
_cell.length_c   1.000
_cell.angle_alpha   90.00
_cell.angle_beta   90.00
_cell.angle_gamma   90.00
#
_symmetry.space_group_name_H-M   'P 1'
#
loop_
_entity.id
_entity.type
_entity.pdbx_description
1 polymer ?
#
loop_
_entity_poly.entity_id
_entity_poly.type
_entity_poly.pdbx_seq_one_letter_code
_entity_poly.pdbx_strand_id
1 'polypeptide(L)'
;ESKGNSLLSEFPEWLQAKVCAYDAEKRVQKIKTESAPTSSPSDTLKEAVLALEVLKGLQSAAESSVRDGSEEQWTELMHRVKVCKAKLRTYCEELSKDGVLANLRVRSERQRKKRERLRRLRQERKDEAEDRAKRAALTEARINAHRQRILDKVNQERQEENMKEEADSILSEIRFKINRTREYLEKIRAMEQLRAARKLSYQQKGLYVAPEADATFETETASVRSLLEGELSNYLKEETALKVMLETEQKEQYETKKLAVRQAAVIENLFGNAAVEPALYPCWQLYTSASENLESLVRVRDSWDRYLVPPDHPGGSSVPLQWVQPEAPSSHLWAQFCTSLA
;
A
#
# COMPACT_ATOMS: atom_id res chain seq x y z
N GLU A 1 41.89 10.57 51.37
CA GLU A 1 40.97 11.62 50.86
C GLU A 1 39.65 10.96 50.48
N SER A 2 38.62 11.22 51.28
CA SER A 2 37.28 10.61 51.20
C SER A 2 36.33 11.58 50.49
N LYS A 3 36.19 11.45 49.17
CA LYS A 3 35.17 12.13 48.37
C LYS A 3 34.71 11.20 47.25
N GLY A 4 33.87 10.22 47.60
CA GLY A 4 33.32 9.27 46.62
C GLY A 4 31.97 8.65 46.97
N ASN A 5 31.56 8.65 48.25
CA ASN A 5 30.40 7.88 48.71
C ASN A 5 29.15 8.72 49.04
N SER A 6 29.08 10.00 48.67
CA SER A 6 27.94 10.84 49.06
C SER A 6 26.70 10.66 48.17
N LEU A 7 26.88 10.37 46.87
CA LEU A 7 25.76 10.31 45.91
C LEU A 7 24.99 8.98 45.91
N LEU A 8 25.56 7.91 46.48
CA LEU A 8 24.90 6.61 46.53
C LEU A 8 23.84 6.51 47.64
N SER A 9 23.91 7.39 48.65
CA SER A 9 23.00 7.39 49.80
C SER A 9 21.60 7.93 49.50
N GLU A 10 21.41 8.62 48.37
CA GLU A 10 20.13 9.22 47.95
C GLU A 10 19.25 8.28 47.11
N PHE A 11 19.78 7.12 46.69
CA PHE A 11 19.05 6.16 45.85
C PHE A 11 18.35 5.07 46.68
N PRO A 12 17.20 4.51 46.23
CA PRO A 12 16.53 3.40 46.90
C PRO A 12 17.44 2.18 47.11
N GLU A 13 17.29 1.47 48.24
CA GLU A 13 18.15 0.35 48.66
C GLU A 13 18.36 -0.73 47.57
N TRP A 14 17.32 -1.04 46.79
CA TRP A 14 17.41 -2.03 45.71
C TRP A 14 18.35 -1.59 44.58
N LEU A 15 18.48 -0.28 44.34
CA LEU A 15 19.36 0.28 43.32
C LEU A 15 20.81 0.33 43.83
N GLN A 16 21.00 0.66 45.10
CA GLN A 16 22.31 0.60 45.77
C GLN A 16 22.87 -0.82 45.75
N ALA A 17 22.04 -1.82 46.09
CA ALA A 17 22.41 -3.24 46.03
C ALA A 17 22.80 -3.68 44.60
N LYS A 18 22.08 -3.18 43.60
CA LYS A 18 22.35 -3.50 42.19
C LYS A 18 23.63 -2.86 41.66
N VAL A 19 23.94 -1.63 42.08
CA VAL A 19 25.22 -0.97 41.77
C VAL A 19 26.39 -1.66 42.48
N CYS A 20 26.23 -2.03 43.75
CA CYS A 20 27.25 -2.80 44.48
C CYS A 20 27.50 -4.17 43.84
N ALA A 21 26.45 -4.86 43.38
CA ALA A 21 26.56 -6.11 42.64
C ALA A 21 27.27 -5.91 41.29
N TYR A 22 26.93 -4.85 40.55
CA TYR A 22 27.57 -4.50 39.29
C TYR A 22 29.07 -4.18 39.47
N ASP A 23 29.43 -3.42 40.52
CA ASP A 23 30.81 -3.08 40.84
C ASP A 23 31.60 -4.29 41.34
N ALA A 24 30.97 -5.19 42.09
CA ALA A 24 31.55 -6.47 42.49
C ALA A 24 31.81 -7.36 41.27
N GLU A 25 30.85 -7.48 40.34
CA GLU A 25 31.03 -8.19 39.07
C GLU A 25 32.15 -7.58 38.22
N LYS A 26 32.22 -6.25 38.13
CA LYS A 26 33.30 -5.54 37.44
C LYS A 26 34.67 -5.77 38.09
N ARG A 27 34.74 -5.76 39.42
CA ARG A 27 35.98 -6.06 40.16
C ARG A 27 36.40 -7.51 39.95
N VAL A 28 35.47 -8.47 39.97
CA VAL A 28 35.74 -9.89 39.66
C VAL A 28 36.20 -10.07 38.21
N GLN A 29 35.61 -9.33 37.25
CA GLN A 29 36.08 -9.32 35.86
C GLN A 29 37.47 -8.70 35.72
N LYS A 30 37.77 -7.63 36.46
CA LYS A 30 39.07 -6.96 36.48
C LYS A 30 40.17 -7.85 37.08
N ILE A 31 39.88 -8.55 38.18
CA ILE A 31 40.80 -9.53 38.79
C ILE A 31 41.07 -10.70 37.84
N LYS A 32 40.05 -11.16 37.08
CA LYS A 32 40.22 -12.19 36.05
C LYS A 32 41.05 -11.71 34.84
N THR A 33 41.08 -10.41 34.55
CA THR A 33 41.95 -9.84 33.50
C THR A 33 43.38 -9.60 33.97
N GLU A 34 43.60 -9.36 35.27
CA GLU A 34 44.93 -9.09 35.85
C GLU A 34 45.70 -10.38 36.20
N SER A 35 45.03 -11.53 36.35
CA SER A 35 45.66 -12.83 36.62
C SER A 35 45.90 -13.70 35.37
N ALA A 36 45.77 -13.15 34.17
CA ALA A 36 46.09 -13.87 32.94
C ALA A 36 47.61 -13.78 32.65
N PRO A 37 48.28 -14.87 32.24
CA PRO A 37 49.69 -14.82 31.86
C PRO A 37 49.92 -13.79 30.75
N THR A 38 51.07 -13.13 30.80
CA THR A 38 51.49 -11.93 30.05
C THR A 38 51.53 -12.05 28.52
N SER A 39 51.15 -13.19 27.94
CA SER A 39 50.82 -13.30 26.53
C SER A 39 49.72 -14.36 26.35
N SER A 40 48.62 -13.97 25.72
CA SER A 40 47.57 -14.92 25.36
C SER A 40 48.15 -15.90 24.32
N PRO A 41 47.78 -17.19 24.34
CA PRO A 41 48.25 -18.15 23.35
C PRO A 41 47.86 -17.77 21.90
N SER A 42 46.89 -16.86 21.74
CA SER A 42 46.57 -16.26 20.43
C SER A 42 47.58 -15.21 19.99
N ASP A 43 48.24 -14.54 20.91
CA ASP A 43 49.23 -13.52 20.61
C ASP A 43 50.60 -14.16 20.36
N THR A 44 50.95 -15.23 21.09
CA THR A 44 52.11 -16.07 20.75
C THR A 44 51.97 -16.75 19.38
N LEU A 45 50.75 -17.16 18.98
CA LEU A 45 50.49 -17.64 17.62
C LEU A 45 50.72 -16.55 16.56
N LYS A 46 50.29 -15.30 16.82
CA LYS A 46 50.53 -14.18 15.89
C LYS A 46 52.02 -13.86 15.79
N GLU A 47 52.72 -13.81 16.91
CA GLU A 47 54.16 -13.58 16.97
C GLU A 47 54.96 -14.68 16.26
N ALA A 48 54.52 -15.95 16.38
CA ALA A 48 55.09 -17.07 15.63
C ALA A 48 54.89 -16.94 14.12
N VAL A 49 53.71 -16.51 13.68
CA VAL A 49 53.43 -16.27 12.24
C VAL A 49 54.25 -15.10 11.71
N LEU A 50 54.35 -14.00 12.46
CA LEU A 50 55.20 -12.87 12.08
C LEU A 50 56.68 -13.26 12.05
N ALA A 51 57.17 -14.06 13.00
CA ALA A 51 58.54 -14.58 13.00
C ALA A 51 58.81 -15.52 11.81
N LEU A 52 57.81 -16.30 11.38
CA LEU A 52 57.86 -17.12 10.16
C LEU A 52 57.96 -16.26 8.90
N GLU A 53 57.19 -15.17 8.81
CA GLU A 53 57.24 -14.23 7.69
C GLU A 53 58.60 -13.51 7.61
N VAL A 54 59.14 -13.07 8.75
CA VAL A 54 60.48 -12.48 8.83
C VAL A 54 61.55 -13.50 8.41
N LEU A 55 61.43 -14.76 8.83
CA LEU A 55 62.38 -15.82 8.45
C LEU A 55 62.33 -16.11 6.95
N LYS A 56 61.13 -16.12 6.33
CA LYS A 56 60.98 -16.22 4.87
C LYS A 56 61.62 -15.04 4.14
N GLY A 57 61.46 -13.82 4.66
CA GLY A 57 62.13 -12.63 4.13
C GLY A 57 63.66 -12.73 4.22
N LEU A 58 64.18 -13.20 5.35
CA LEU A 58 65.62 -13.45 5.53
C LEU A 58 66.14 -14.58 4.64
N GLN A 59 65.33 -15.60 4.36
CA GLN A 59 65.67 -16.66 3.40
C GLN A 59 65.81 -16.08 1.99
N SER A 60 64.85 -15.28 1.52
CA SER A 60 64.96 -14.63 0.21
C SER A 60 66.17 -13.68 0.13
N ALA A 61 66.48 -12.98 1.23
CA ALA A 61 67.67 -12.12 1.30
C ALA A 61 68.98 -12.92 1.25
N ALA A 62 69.03 -14.08 1.92
CA ALA A 62 70.17 -14.99 1.86
C ALA A 62 70.35 -15.59 0.47
N GLU A 63 69.28 -15.98 -0.21
CA GLU A 63 69.30 -16.50 -1.59
C GLU A 63 69.82 -15.44 -2.59
N SER A 64 69.55 -14.15 -2.33
CA SER A 64 70.12 -13.05 -3.10
C SER A 64 71.59 -12.74 -2.76
N SER A 65 71.99 -12.83 -1.48
CA SER A 65 73.37 -12.52 -1.07
C SER A 65 74.38 -13.61 -1.43
N VAL A 66 73.94 -14.83 -1.75
CA VAL A 66 74.80 -15.91 -2.25
C VAL A 66 75.48 -15.55 -3.59
N ARG A 67 74.90 -14.61 -4.36
CA ARG A 67 75.46 -14.20 -5.65
C ARG A 67 76.46 -13.03 -5.54
N ASP A 68 76.21 -12.07 -4.62
CA ASP A 68 76.89 -10.76 -4.63
C ASP A 68 77.36 -10.25 -3.24
N GLY A 69 77.34 -11.07 -2.19
CA GLY A 69 77.54 -10.62 -0.80
C GLY A 69 78.98 -10.69 -0.26
N SER A 70 79.35 -9.70 0.57
CA SER A 70 80.57 -9.73 1.43
C SER A 70 80.42 -10.75 2.57
N GLU A 71 81.53 -11.38 2.99
CA GLU A 71 81.53 -12.35 4.11
C GLU A 71 80.95 -11.75 5.41
N GLU A 72 81.19 -10.47 5.68
CA GLU A 72 80.64 -9.78 6.86
C GLU A 72 79.11 -9.71 6.82
N GLN A 73 78.53 -9.35 5.67
CA GLN A 73 77.08 -9.29 5.45
C GLN A 73 76.44 -10.69 5.55
N TRP A 74 77.16 -11.71 5.09
CA TRP A 74 76.73 -13.10 5.22
C TRP A 74 76.69 -13.54 6.70
N THR A 75 77.71 -13.19 7.49
CA THR A 75 77.74 -13.53 8.92
C THR A 75 76.61 -12.84 9.70
N GLU A 76 76.31 -11.57 9.40
CA GLU A 76 75.22 -10.84 10.03
C GLU A 76 73.83 -11.39 9.65
N LEU A 77 73.61 -11.70 8.37
CA LEU A 77 72.39 -12.37 7.91
C LEU A 77 72.19 -13.72 8.60
N MET A 78 73.25 -14.54 8.67
CA MET A 78 73.19 -15.84 9.34
C MET A 78 72.99 -15.71 10.86
N HIS A 79 73.53 -14.68 11.50
CA HIS A 79 73.23 -14.37 12.90
C HIS A 79 71.75 -14.02 13.09
N ARG A 80 71.18 -13.16 12.24
CA ARG A 80 69.74 -12.80 12.29
C ARG A 80 68.84 -14.01 12.04
N VAL A 81 69.21 -14.90 11.11
CA VAL A 81 68.50 -16.17 10.88
C VAL A 81 68.55 -17.07 12.12
N LYS A 82 69.72 -17.21 12.76
CA LYS A 82 69.87 -17.99 14.00
C LYS A 82 68.98 -17.44 15.12
N VAL A 83 68.97 -16.13 15.33
CA VAL A 83 68.14 -15.47 16.34
C VAL A 83 66.64 -15.65 16.03
N CYS A 84 66.21 -15.43 14.79
CA CYS A 84 64.80 -15.61 14.41
C CYS A 84 64.37 -17.08 14.54
N LYS A 85 65.24 -18.03 14.18
CA LYS A 85 64.99 -19.47 14.33
C LYS A 85 64.89 -19.88 15.80
N ALA A 86 65.72 -19.31 16.68
CA ALA A 86 65.63 -19.54 18.11
C ALA A 86 64.30 -19.03 18.68
N LYS A 87 63.90 -17.80 18.35
CA LYS A 87 62.60 -17.23 18.75
C LYS A 87 61.41 -18.03 18.23
N LEU A 88 61.48 -18.52 17.01
CA LEU A 88 60.43 -19.35 16.43
C LEU A 88 60.31 -20.70 17.15
N ARG A 89 61.45 -21.33 17.50
CA ARG A 89 61.47 -22.56 18.30
C ARG A 89 60.81 -22.35 19.66
N THR A 90 61.13 -21.27 20.36
CA THR A 90 60.51 -20.97 21.66
C THR A 90 58.99 -20.78 21.52
N TYR A 91 58.51 -20.07 20.50
CA TYR A 91 57.06 -19.94 20.27
C TYR A 91 56.40 -21.27 19.87
N CYS A 92 57.06 -22.09 19.05
CA CYS A 92 56.56 -23.41 18.68
C CYS A 92 56.50 -24.35 19.89
N GLU A 93 57.48 -24.33 20.78
CA GLU A 93 57.49 -25.10 22.02
C GLU A 93 56.35 -24.67 22.96
N GLU A 94 56.10 -23.35 23.08
CA GLU A 94 54.97 -22.82 23.85
C GLU A 94 53.60 -23.21 23.28
N LEU A 95 53.46 -23.22 21.96
CA LEU A 95 52.23 -23.62 21.27
C LEU A 95 52.04 -25.15 21.27
N SER A 96 53.13 -25.92 21.34
CA SER A 96 53.11 -27.39 21.37
C SER A 96 52.84 -27.94 22.78
N LYS A 97 52.79 -27.09 23.81
CA LYS A 97 52.30 -27.46 25.15
C LYS A 97 50.89 -28.06 25.04
N ASP A 98 50.64 -29.12 25.78
CA ASP A 98 49.45 -29.95 25.64
C ASP A 98 48.15 -29.12 25.66
N GLY A 99 47.32 -29.36 24.63
CA GLY A 99 45.99 -28.76 24.52
C GLY A 99 45.94 -27.29 24.08
N VAL A 100 47.06 -26.55 24.00
CA VAL A 100 47.05 -25.12 23.62
C VAL A 100 46.52 -24.91 22.20
N LEU A 101 47.07 -25.62 21.22
CA LEU A 101 46.60 -25.55 19.82
C LEU A 101 45.16 -26.06 19.65
N ALA A 102 44.79 -27.12 20.36
CA ALA A 102 43.42 -27.65 20.32
C ALA A 102 42.41 -26.61 20.86
N ASN A 103 42.74 -25.95 21.97
CA ASN A 103 41.92 -24.88 22.56
C ASN A 103 41.83 -23.65 21.66
N LEU A 104 42.91 -23.27 20.97
CA LEU A 104 42.90 -22.17 19.99
C LEU A 104 42.02 -22.50 18.79
N ARG A 105 42.07 -23.74 18.27
CA ARG A 105 41.20 -24.20 17.18
C ARG A 105 39.74 -24.14 17.59
N VAL A 106 39.39 -24.71 18.75
CA VAL A 106 38.02 -24.66 19.29
C VAL A 106 37.56 -23.21 19.50
N ARG A 107 38.42 -22.33 20.01
CA ARG A 107 38.12 -20.89 20.18
C ARG A 107 37.87 -20.20 18.84
N SER A 108 38.69 -20.48 17.82
CA SER A 108 38.52 -19.96 16.46
C SER A 108 37.20 -20.43 15.84
N GLU A 109 36.89 -21.71 15.93
CA GLU A 109 35.61 -22.26 15.44
C GLU A 109 34.40 -21.66 16.17
N ARG A 110 34.48 -21.50 17.50
CA ARG A 110 33.43 -20.83 18.28
C ARG A 110 33.24 -19.39 17.82
N GLN A 111 34.32 -18.65 17.57
CA GLN A 111 34.25 -17.29 17.04
C GLN A 111 33.66 -17.24 15.63
N ARG A 112 34.05 -18.17 14.74
CA ARG A 112 33.51 -18.29 13.39
C ARG A 112 32.00 -18.57 13.43
N LYS A 113 31.57 -19.59 14.18
CA LYS A 113 30.16 -19.92 14.40
C LYS A 113 29.37 -18.76 15.00
N LYS A 114 29.93 -18.03 15.97
CA LYS A 114 29.31 -16.82 16.53
C LYS A 114 29.12 -15.73 15.48
N ARG A 115 30.14 -15.44 14.69
CA ARG A 115 30.08 -14.42 13.62
C ARG A 115 29.06 -14.80 12.55
N GLU A 116 29.05 -16.05 12.12
CA GLU A 116 28.07 -16.60 11.17
C GLU A 116 26.64 -16.47 11.70
N ARG A 117 26.40 -16.88 12.96
CA ARG A 117 25.09 -16.72 13.62
C ARG A 117 24.63 -15.26 13.65
N LEU A 118 25.51 -14.34 14.04
CA LEU A 118 25.20 -12.91 14.09
C LEU A 118 24.93 -12.34 12.70
N ARG A 119 25.65 -12.82 11.67
CA ARG A 119 25.40 -12.44 10.27
C ARG A 119 24.02 -12.91 9.81
N ARG A 120 23.65 -14.16 10.09
CA ARG A 120 22.30 -14.69 9.79
C ARG A 120 21.21 -13.90 10.48
N LEU A 121 21.34 -13.66 11.79
CA LEU A 121 20.36 -12.88 12.55
C LEU A 121 20.22 -11.44 12.05
N ARG A 122 21.32 -10.81 11.59
CA ARG A 122 21.25 -9.48 10.98
C ARG A 122 20.54 -9.51 9.64
N GLN A 123 20.72 -10.56 8.85
CA GLN A 123 20.03 -10.73 7.58
C GLN A 123 18.54 -10.97 7.80
N GLU A 124 18.18 -11.90 8.68
CA GLU A 124 16.79 -12.17 9.07
C GLU A 124 16.06 -10.89 9.51
N ARG A 125 16.69 -10.06 10.36
CA ARG A 125 16.11 -8.78 10.77
C ARG A 125 15.94 -7.78 9.63
N LYS A 126 16.82 -7.79 8.63
CA LYS A 126 16.69 -6.93 7.45
C LYS A 126 15.55 -7.43 6.57
N ASP A 127 15.51 -8.73 6.30
CA ASP A 127 14.46 -9.35 5.50
C ASP A 127 13.09 -9.12 6.16
N GLU A 128 12.98 -9.30 7.49
CA GLU A 128 11.77 -8.97 8.25
C GLU A 128 11.40 -7.48 8.17
N ALA A 129 12.37 -6.57 8.23
CA ALA A 129 12.12 -5.14 8.13
C ALA A 129 11.64 -4.74 6.73
N GLU A 130 12.24 -5.32 5.69
CA GLU A 130 11.84 -5.14 4.29
C GLU A 130 10.43 -5.68 4.06
N ASP A 131 10.10 -6.85 4.60
CA ASP A 131 8.77 -7.43 4.48
C ASP A 131 7.71 -6.61 5.23
N ARG A 132 8.04 -6.07 6.42
CA ARG A 132 7.18 -5.11 7.12
C ARG A 132 6.96 -3.84 6.30
N ALA A 133 8.02 -3.31 5.68
CA ALA A 133 7.93 -2.14 4.81
C ALA A 133 7.07 -2.40 3.57
N LYS A 134 7.22 -3.56 2.91
CA LYS A 134 6.36 -3.97 1.79
C LYS A 134 4.90 -4.08 2.20
N ARG A 135 4.61 -4.70 3.35
CA ARG A 135 3.23 -4.81 3.88
C ARG A 135 2.64 -3.42 4.17
N ALA A 136 3.40 -2.53 4.80
CA ALA A 136 2.98 -1.15 5.04
C ALA A 136 2.69 -0.41 3.74
N ALA A 137 3.58 -0.50 2.74
CA ALA A 137 3.39 0.10 1.43
C ALA A 137 2.13 -0.42 0.70
N LEU A 138 1.84 -1.72 0.79
CA LEU A 138 0.61 -2.30 0.24
C LEU A 138 -0.65 -1.77 0.94
N THR A 139 -0.62 -1.65 2.27
CA THR A 139 -1.74 -1.06 3.01
C THR A 139 -1.96 0.40 2.68
N GLU A 140 -0.89 1.19 2.56
CA GLU A 140 -0.94 2.60 2.17
C GLU A 140 -1.45 2.76 0.73
N ALA A 141 -0.98 1.92 -0.20
CA ALA A 141 -1.47 1.92 -1.58
C ALA A 141 -2.98 1.61 -1.64
N ARG A 142 -3.47 0.65 -0.83
CA ARG A 142 -4.91 0.35 -0.73
C ARG A 142 -5.71 1.54 -0.19
N ILE A 143 -5.20 2.21 0.84
CA ILE A 143 -5.83 3.40 1.43
C ILE A 143 -5.87 4.54 0.41
N ASN A 144 -4.75 4.80 -0.28
CA ASN A 144 -4.65 5.85 -1.28
C ASN A 144 -5.56 5.59 -2.48
N ALA A 145 -5.64 4.35 -2.96
CA ALA A 145 -6.57 3.96 -4.01
C ALA A 145 -8.03 4.18 -3.58
N HIS A 146 -8.38 3.88 -2.33
CA HIS A 146 -9.72 4.16 -1.81
C HIS A 146 -10.01 5.66 -1.74
N ARG A 147 -9.06 6.46 -1.24
CA ARG A 147 -9.18 7.93 -1.21
C ARG A 147 -9.33 8.53 -2.61
N GLN A 148 -8.55 8.04 -3.58
CA GLN A 148 -8.68 8.45 -4.98
C GLN A 148 -10.07 8.16 -5.52
N ARG A 149 -10.61 6.94 -5.31
CA ARG A 149 -11.99 6.63 -5.74
C ARG A 149 -13.04 7.55 -5.14
N ILE A 150 -12.86 8.00 -3.89
CA ILE A 150 -13.77 8.97 -3.26
C ILE A 150 -13.64 10.33 -3.94
N LEU A 151 -12.41 10.82 -4.13
CA LEU A 151 -12.16 12.09 -4.82
C LEU A 151 -12.69 12.07 -6.26
N ASP A 152 -12.47 10.98 -6.98
CA ASP A 152 -12.93 10.81 -8.36
C ASP A 152 -14.46 10.85 -8.42
N LYS A 153 -15.16 10.18 -7.49
CA LYS A 153 -16.63 10.26 -7.39
C LYS A 153 -17.11 11.69 -7.13
N VAL A 154 -16.52 12.39 -6.16
CA VAL A 154 -16.90 13.76 -5.85
C VAL A 154 -16.62 14.69 -7.04
N ASN A 155 -15.50 14.49 -7.75
CA ASN A 155 -15.19 15.27 -8.94
C ASN A 155 -16.14 14.97 -10.10
N GLN A 156 -16.56 13.71 -10.28
CA GLN A 156 -17.59 13.33 -11.26
C GLN A 156 -18.92 13.98 -10.93
N GLU A 157 -19.38 13.89 -9.68
CA GLU A 157 -20.61 14.54 -9.22
C GLU A 157 -20.56 16.05 -9.48
N ARG A 158 -19.44 16.70 -9.16
CA ARG A 158 -19.24 18.13 -9.43
C ARG A 158 -19.22 18.46 -10.93
N GLN A 159 -18.62 17.60 -11.75
CA GLN A 159 -18.63 17.77 -13.21
C GLN A 159 -20.05 17.63 -13.77
N GLU A 160 -20.82 16.66 -13.29
CA GLU A 160 -22.22 16.48 -13.68
C GLU A 160 -23.09 17.67 -13.26
N GLU A 161 -22.86 18.23 -12.07
CA GLU A 161 -23.53 19.45 -11.61
C GLU A 161 -23.19 20.65 -12.50
N ASN A 162 -21.90 20.89 -12.78
CA ASN A 162 -21.47 21.97 -13.65
C ASN A 162 -22.09 21.84 -15.06
N MET A 163 -22.13 20.63 -15.64
CA MET A 163 -22.75 20.40 -16.95
C MET A 163 -24.25 20.71 -16.96
N LYS A 164 -24.96 20.41 -15.86
CA LYS A 164 -26.38 20.79 -15.70
C LYS A 164 -26.55 22.30 -15.59
N GLU A 165 -25.71 22.96 -14.81
CA GLU A 165 -25.74 24.42 -14.67
C GLU A 165 -25.47 25.12 -16.01
N GLU A 166 -24.52 24.62 -16.80
CA GLU A 166 -24.24 25.12 -18.15
C GLU A 166 -25.44 24.94 -19.08
N ALA A 167 -26.08 23.76 -19.06
CA ALA A 167 -27.28 23.49 -19.85
C ALA A 167 -28.45 24.41 -19.45
N ASP A 168 -28.68 24.60 -18.15
CA ASP A 168 -29.72 25.49 -17.63
C ASP A 168 -29.43 26.96 -17.98
N SER A 169 -28.16 27.38 -17.93
CA SER A 169 -27.73 28.71 -18.37
C SER A 169 -28.06 28.94 -19.84
N ILE A 170 -27.71 27.99 -20.73
CA ILE A 170 -28.01 28.08 -22.18
C ILE A 170 -29.53 28.11 -22.41
N LEU A 171 -30.29 27.27 -21.72
CA LEU A 171 -31.75 27.27 -21.82
C LEU A 171 -32.36 28.60 -21.35
N SER A 172 -31.82 29.20 -20.28
CA SER A 172 -32.26 30.50 -19.80
C SER A 172 -31.99 31.62 -20.81
N GLU A 173 -30.85 31.56 -21.50
CA GLU A 173 -30.49 32.51 -22.55
C GLU A 173 -31.41 32.38 -23.77
N ILE A 174 -31.72 31.16 -24.20
CA ILE A 174 -32.65 30.90 -25.31
C ILE A 174 -34.06 31.40 -24.93
N ARG A 175 -34.53 31.13 -23.71
CA ARG A 175 -35.83 31.64 -23.22
C ARG A 175 -35.86 33.16 -23.20
N PHE A 176 -34.77 33.81 -22.79
CA PHE A 176 -34.64 35.26 -22.83
C PHE A 176 -34.72 35.79 -24.27
N LYS A 177 -34.00 35.15 -25.22
CA LYS A 177 -34.06 35.49 -26.65
C LYS A 177 -35.48 35.35 -27.20
N ILE A 178 -36.16 34.24 -26.92
CA ILE A 178 -37.56 34.00 -27.31
C ILE A 178 -38.47 35.13 -26.82
N ASN A 179 -38.39 35.47 -25.53
CA ASN A 179 -39.23 36.51 -24.94
C ASN A 179 -38.95 37.87 -25.56
N ARG A 180 -37.67 38.21 -25.75
CA ARG A 180 -37.27 39.48 -26.37
C ARG A 180 -37.73 39.60 -27.82
N THR A 181 -37.66 38.52 -28.61
CA THR A 181 -38.19 38.50 -29.98
C THR A 181 -39.71 38.66 -30.01
N ARG A 182 -40.44 38.04 -29.06
CA ARG A 182 -41.89 38.24 -28.91
C ARG A 182 -42.24 39.69 -28.58
N GLU A 183 -41.51 40.33 -27.67
CA GLU A 183 -41.70 41.75 -27.35
C GLU A 183 -41.46 42.65 -28.57
N TYR A 184 -40.47 42.34 -29.41
CA TYR A 184 -40.24 43.09 -30.64
C TYR A 184 -41.37 42.90 -31.66
N LEU A 185 -41.89 41.70 -31.82
CA LEU A 185 -43.05 41.43 -32.67
C LEU A 185 -44.30 42.19 -32.19
N GLU A 186 -44.54 42.25 -30.87
CA GLU A 186 -45.63 43.04 -30.30
C GLU A 186 -45.46 44.54 -30.56
N LYS A 187 -44.23 45.07 -30.45
CA LYS A 187 -43.94 46.48 -30.80
C LYS A 187 -44.21 46.78 -32.27
N ILE A 188 -43.83 45.89 -33.19
CA ILE A 188 -44.14 46.04 -34.62
C ILE A 188 -45.65 46.07 -34.84
N ARG A 189 -46.37 45.15 -34.21
CA ARG A 189 -47.85 45.12 -34.27
C ARG A 189 -48.48 46.42 -33.77
N ALA A 190 -47.96 46.98 -32.67
CA ALA A 190 -48.41 48.27 -32.14
C ALA A 190 -48.11 49.42 -33.12
N MET A 191 -46.95 49.44 -33.77
CA MET A 191 -46.62 50.46 -34.79
C MET A 191 -47.57 50.42 -35.97
N GLU A 192 -47.95 49.23 -36.43
CA GLU A 192 -48.91 49.07 -37.53
C GLU A 192 -50.31 49.55 -37.16
N GLN A 193 -50.78 49.22 -35.96
CA GLN A 193 -52.04 49.73 -35.43
C GLN A 193 -52.02 51.27 -35.33
N LEU A 194 -50.93 51.85 -34.83
CA LEU A 194 -50.76 53.30 -34.75
C LEU A 194 -50.78 53.94 -36.15
N ARG A 195 -50.13 53.32 -37.14
CA ARG A 195 -50.14 53.82 -38.51
C ARG A 195 -51.52 53.73 -39.14
N ALA A 196 -52.23 52.61 -38.96
CA ALA A 196 -53.61 52.44 -39.42
C ALA A 196 -54.55 53.48 -38.79
N ALA A 197 -54.44 53.72 -37.48
CA ALA A 197 -55.22 54.75 -36.78
C ALA A 197 -54.92 56.17 -37.29
N ARG A 198 -53.64 56.49 -37.56
CA ARG A 198 -53.24 57.77 -38.16
C ARG A 198 -53.81 57.92 -39.57
N LYS A 199 -53.77 56.87 -40.40
CA LYS A 199 -54.35 56.86 -41.76
C LYS A 199 -55.85 57.16 -41.72
N LEU A 200 -56.60 56.50 -40.82
CA LEU A 200 -58.03 56.77 -40.61
C LEU A 200 -58.29 58.21 -40.15
N SER A 201 -57.48 58.74 -39.23
CA SER A 201 -57.62 60.12 -38.74
C SER A 201 -57.36 61.16 -39.83
N TYR A 202 -56.37 60.94 -40.72
CA TYR A 202 -56.12 61.82 -41.86
C TYR A 202 -57.27 61.78 -42.87
N GLN A 203 -57.79 60.59 -43.18
CA GLN A 203 -58.94 60.42 -44.06
C GLN A 203 -60.18 61.18 -43.55
N GLN A 204 -60.45 61.13 -42.24
CA GLN A 204 -61.54 61.90 -41.61
C GLN A 204 -61.34 63.42 -41.75
N LYS A 205 -60.10 63.89 -41.85
CA LYS A 205 -59.75 65.31 -42.05
C LYS A 205 -59.64 65.70 -43.54
N GLY A 206 -59.92 64.77 -44.47
CA GLY A 206 -59.78 64.98 -45.91
C GLY A 206 -58.34 65.00 -46.43
N LEU A 207 -57.37 64.58 -45.61
CA LEU A 207 -55.94 64.50 -45.94
C LEU A 207 -55.57 63.04 -46.25
N TYR A 208 -54.66 62.84 -47.21
CA TYR A 208 -54.20 61.50 -47.59
C TYR A 208 -52.68 61.37 -47.41
N VAL A 209 -52.24 60.19 -46.98
CA VAL A 209 -50.82 59.83 -46.94
C VAL A 209 -50.37 59.45 -48.34
N ALA A 210 -49.14 59.85 -48.71
CA ALA A 210 -48.56 59.47 -50.00
C ALA A 210 -48.51 57.93 -50.14
N PRO A 211 -49.00 57.36 -51.24
CA PRO A 211 -49.10 55.91 -51.41
C PRO A 211 -47.72 55.22 -51.40
N GLU A 212 -46.69 55.89 -51.92
CA GLU A 212 -45.30 55.40 -51.92
C GLU A 212 -44.74 55.25 -50.49
N ALA A 213 -45.04 56.21 -49.61
CA ALA A 213 -44.62 56.18 -48.21
C ALA A 213 -45.33 55.07 -47.42
N ASP A 214 -46.53 54.68 -47.83
CA ASP A 214 -47.30 53.60 -47.22
C ASP A 214 -46.79 52.23 -47.68
N ALA A 215 -46.58 52.07 -48.99
CA ALA A 215 -46.00 50.85 -49.54
C ALA A 215 -44.61 50.56 -48.96
N THR A 216 -43.74 51.58 -48.85
CA THR A 216 -42.40 51.42 -48.25
C THR A 216 -42.44 50.99 -46.79
N PHE A 217 -43.35 51.55 -45.98
CA PHE A 217 -43.51 51.12 -44.60
C PHE A 217 -44.04 49.70 -44.50
N GLU A 218 -45.04 49.33 -45.30
CA GLU A 218 -45.59 47.97 -45.33
C GLU A 218 -44.51 46.97 -45.75
N THR A 219 -43.69 47.27 -46.77
CA THR A 219 -42.61 46.37 -47.20
C THR A 219 -41.51 46.25 -46.15
N GLU A 220 -41.09 47.35 -45.54
CA GLU A 220 -40.06 47.35 -44.49
C GLU A 220 -40.53 46.63 -43.22
N THR A 221 -41.74 46.91 -42.73
CA THR A 221 -42.31 46.23 -41.56
C THR A 221 -42.60 44.76 -41.81
N ALA A 222 -43.05 44.38 -43.00
CA ALA A 222 -43.22 42.99 -43.39
C ALA A 222 -41.87 42.25 -43.42
N SER A 223 -40.82 42.88 -43.95
CA SER A 223 -39.47 42.30 -43.96
C SER A 223 -38.94 42.06 -42.55
N VAL A 224 -38.96 43.08 -41.67
CA VAL A 224 -38.49 42.95 -40.28
C VAL A 224 -39.32 41.93 -39.50
N ARG A 225 -40.64 41.91 -39.69
CA ARG A 225 -41.51 40.89 -39.08
C ARG A 225 -41.08 39.49 -39.49
N SER A 226 -40.92 39.24 -40.79
CA SER A 226 -40.55 37.91 -41.31
C SER A 226 -39.20 37.44 -40.76
N LEU A 227 -38.25 38.36 -40.59
CA LEU A 227 -36.96 38.07 -39.98
C LEU A 227 -37.12 37.62 -38.53
N LEU A 228 -37.84 38.40 -37.72
CA LEU A 228 -38.09 38.08 -36.31
C LEU A 228 -38.91 36.80 -36.11
N GLU A 229 -39.89 36.53 -36.99
CA GLU A 229 -40.64 35.27 -36.99
C GLU A 229 -39.75 34.07 -37.34
N GLY A 230 -38.81 34.25 -38.28
CA GLY A 230 -37.77 33.27 -38.60
C GLY A 230 -36.84 32.99 -37.43
N GLU A 231 -36.32 34.03 -36.78
CA GLU A 231 -35.47 33.92 -35.58
C GLU A 231 -36.21 33.24 -34.42
N LEU A 232 -37.47 33.63 -34.18
CA LEU A 232 -38.31 33.01 -33.16
C LEU A 232 -38.51 31.51 -33.42
N SER A 233 -38.76 31.12 -34.67
CA SER A 233 -38.87 29.72 -35.07
C SER A 233 -37.58 28.94 -34.79
N ASN A 234 -36.42 29.54 -35.06
CA ASN A 234 -35.13 28.92 -34.79
C ASN A 234 -34.89 28.74 -33.28
N TYR A 235 -35.12 29.78 -32.46
CA TYR A 235 -34.96 29.66 -31.01
C TYR A 235 -35.91 28.64 -30.38
N LEU A 236 -37.15 28.54 -30.89
CA LEU A 236 -38.09 27.51 -30.43
C LEU A 236 -37.61 26.10 -30.79
N LYS A 237 -37.06 25.91 -32.00
CA LYS A 237 -36.46 24.63 -32.40
C LYS A 237 -35.27 24.27 -31.51
N GLU A 238 -34.38 25.22 -31.26
CA GLU A 238 -33.23 25.05 -30.35
C GLU A 238 -33.67 24.66 -28.94
N GLU A 239 -34.67 25.36 -28.38
CA GLU A 239 -35.23 25.02 -27.06
C GLU A 239 -35.82 23.60 -27.04
N THR A 240 -36.58 23.21 -28.07
CA THR A 240 -37.14 21.86 -28.16
C THR A 240 -36.07 20.79 -28.31
N ALA A 241 -35.03 21.05 -29.11
CA ALA A 241 -33.92 20.12 -29.32
C ALA A 241 -33.15 19.89 -28.02
N LEU A 242 -32.80 20.96 -27.30
CA LEU A 242 -32.10 20.86 -26.01
C LEU A 242 -32.94 20.14 -24.95
N LYS A 243 -34.25 20.38 -24.89
CA LYS A 243 -35.15 19.65 -23.98
C LYS A 243 -35.19 18.16 -24.29
N VAL A 244 -35.33 17.78 -25.57
CA VAL A 244 -35.33 16.38 -25.98
C VAL A 244 -33.99 15.72 -25.63
N MET A 245 -32.87 16.39 -25.89
CA MET A 245 -31.53 15.88 -25.53
C MET A 245 -31.41 15.63 -24.02
N LEU A 246 -31.83 16.59 -23.19
CA LEU A 246 -31.79 16.46 -21.73
C LEU A 246 -32.70 15.32 -21.24
N GLU A 247 -33.90 15.18 -21.81
CA GLU A 247 -34.80 14.07 -21.49
C GLU A 247 -34.23 12.71 -21.91
N THR A 248 -33.58 12.62 -23.08
CA THR A 248 -32.94 11.38 -23.53
C THR A 248 -31.79 10.99 -22.61
N GLU A 249 -30.95 11.95 -22.22
CA GLU A 249 -29.83 11.70 -21.32
C GLU A 249 -30.32 11.26 -19.93
N GLN A 250 -31.35 11.90 -19.38
CA GLN A 250 -31.96 11.49 -18.12
C GLN A 250 -32.55 10.06 -18.19
N LYS A 251 -33.19 9.69 -19.30
CA LYS A 251 -33.71 8.33 -19.52
C LYS A 251 -32.59 7.30 -19.60
N GLU A 252 -31.50 7.60 -20.29
CA GLU A 252 -30.32 6.72 -20.36
C GLU A 252 -29.66 6.55 -18.99
N GLN A 253 -29.49 7.63 -18.22
CA GLN A 253 -28.99 7.56 -16.84
C GLN A 253 -29.91 6.74 -15.93
N TYR A 254 -31.23 6.83 -16.10
CA TYR A 254 -32.18 6.04 -15.35
C TYR A 254 -32.10 4.54 -15.70
N GLU A 255 -32.07 4.18 -16.99
CA GLU A 255 -31.99 2.78 -17.41
C GLU A 255 -30.64 2.15 -17.04
N THR A 256 -29.54 2.89 -17.15
CA THR A 256 -28.22 2.41 -16.69
C THR A 256 -28.19 2.17 -15.18
N LYS A 257 -28.71 3.10 -14.37
CA LYS A 257 -28.87 2.91 -12.91
C LYS A 257 -29.75 1.72 -12.58
N LYS A 258 -30.88 1.56 -13.28
CA LYS A 258 -31.80 0.43 -13.10
C LYS A 258 -31.19 -0.90 -13.48
N LEU A 259 -30.39 -0.95 -14.55
CA LEU A 259 -29.60 -2.13 -14.93
C LEU A 259 -28.57 -2.46 -13.86
N ALA A 260 -27.84 -1.47 -13.33
CA ALA A 260 -26.88 -1.66 -12.25
C ALA A 260 -27.54 -2.20 -10.98
N VAL A 261 -28.72 -1.67 -10.60
CA VAL A 261 -29.51 -2.17 -9.47
C VAL A 261 -29.97 -3.61 -9.70
N ARG A 262 -30.44 -3.95 -10.91
CA ARG A 262 -30.82 -5.34 -11.25
C ARG A 262 -29.62 -6.28 -11.18
N GLN A 263 -28.47 -5.87 -11.70
CA GLN A 263 -27.24 -6.67 -11.62
C GLN A 263 -26.82 -6.88 -10.16
N ALA A 264 -26.86 -5.83 -9.34
CA ALA A 264 -26.59 -5.94 -7.90
C ALA A 264 -27.56 -6.91 -7.21
N ALA A 265 -28.86 -6.82 -7.52
CA ALA A 265 -29.86 -7.73 -6.97
C ALA A 265 -29.66 -9.19 -7.41
N VAL A 266 -29.24 -9.43 -8.66
CA VAL A 266 -28.88 -10.78 -9.13
C VAL A 266 -27.68 -11.34 -8.36
N ILE A 267 -26.63 -10.52 -8.16
CA ILE A 267 -25.46 -10.93 -7.38
C ILE A 267 -25.86 -11.24 -5.93
N GLU A 268 -26.69 -10.39 -5.33
CA GLU A 268 -27.21 -10.61 -3.97
C GLU A 268 -28.06 -11.89 -3.87
N ASN A 269 -28.92 -12.18 -4.85
CA ASN A 269 -29.71 -13.40 -4.85
C ASN A 269 -28.86 -14.66 -5.07
N LEU A 270 -27.78 -14.59 -5.85
CA LEU A 270 -26.91 -15.73 -6.14
C LEU A 270 -25.93 -16.04 -5.00
N PHE A 271 -25.40 -15.02 -4.35
CA PHE A 271 -24.31 -15.16 -3.38
C PHE A 271 -24.69 -14.74 -1.95
N GLY A 272 -25.92 -14.29 -1.74
CA GLY A 272 -26.38 -13.73 -0.49
C GLY A 272 -25.94 -12.27 -0.29
N ASN A 273 -26.46 -11.65 0.76
CA ASN A 273 -26.04 -10.31 1.14
C ASN A 273 -24.59 -10.34 1.68
N ALA A 274 -23.77 -9.38 1.26
CA ALA A 274 -22.41 -9.22 1.77
C ALA A 274 -22.37 -8.89 3.27
N ALA A 275 -23.47 -8.34 3.81
CA ALA A 275 -23.65 -8.14 5.23
C ALA A 275 -24.05 -9.46 5.90
N VAL A 276 -23.11 -10.05 6.62
CA VAL A 276 -23.36 -11.26 7.42
C VAL A 276 -24.15 -10.89 8.65
N GLU A 277 -25.29 -11.55 8.88
CA GLU A 277 -26.05 -11.37 10.11
C GLU A 277 -25.17 -11.67 11.35
N PRO A 278 -25.24 -10.86 12.41
CA PRO A 278 -24.40 -11.06 13.61
C PRO A 278 -24.52 -12.47 14.21
N ALA A 279 -25.70 -13.09 14.12
CA ALA A 279 -25.94 -14.44 14.61
C ALA A 279 -25.21 -15.53 13.79
N LEU A 280 -25.02 -15.30 12.48
CA LEU A 280 -24.34 -16.22 11.56
C LEU A 280 -22.85 -15.94 11.44
N TYR A 281 -22.36 -14.85 12.03
CA TYR A 281 -20.96 -14.43 11.99
C TYR A 281 -19.96 -15.52 12.42
N PRO A 282 -20.20 -16.32 13.49
CA PRO A 282 -19.30 -17.41 13.87
C PRO A 282 -19.19 -18.49 12.79
N CYS A 283 -20.31 -18.85 12.15
CA CYS A 283 -20.33 -19.81 11.06
C CYS A 283 -19.62 -19.24 9.83
N TRP A 284 -19.92 -18.00 9.46
CA TRP A 284 -19.26 -17.32 8.35
C TRP A 284 -17.74 -17.28 8.53
N GLN A 285 -17.26 -16.89 9.72
CA GLN A 285 -15.84 -16.87 10.06
C GLN A 285 -15.20 -18.26 9.91
N LEU A 286 -15.88 -19.34 10.31
CA LEU A 286 -15.36 -20.70 10.13
C LEU A 286 -15.15 -21.05 8.64
N TYR A 287 -16.03 -20.61 7.75
CA TYR A 287 -15.92 -20.88 6.31
C TYR A 287 -14.97 -19.95 5.56
N THR A 288 -14.82 -18.69 5.99
CA THR A 288 -13.97 -17.69 5.29
C THR A 288 -12.58 -17.54 5.88
N SER A 289 -12.38 -17.76 7.18
CA SER A 289 -11.09 -17.50 7.85
C SER A 289 -9.91 -18.28 7.25
N ALA A 290 -10.17 -19.43 6.63
CA ALA A 290 -9.17 -20.25 5.96
C ALA A 290 -8.55 -19.58 4.71
N SER A 291 -9.28 -18.68 4.04
CA SER A 291 -8.74 -17.94 2.89
C SER A 291 -7.98 -16.67 3.29
N GLU A 292 -8.25 -16.16 4.49
CA GLU A 292 -7.65 -14.92 5.01
C GLU A 292 -6.34 -15.13 5.76
N ASN A 293 -6.21 -16.25 6.49
CA ASN A 293 -5.04 -16.55 7.32
C ASN A 293 -4.60 -18.01 7.20
N LEU A 294 -3.29 -18.21 6.97
CA LEU A 294 -2.68 -19.53 6.90
C LEU A 294 -2.85 -20.32 8.22
N GLU A 295 -2.76 -19.65 9.37
CA GLU A 295 -2.94 -20.32 10.67
C GLU A 295 -4.36 -20.85 10.84
N SER A 296 -5.36 -20.08 10.38
CA SER A 296 -6.75 -20.49 10.37
C SER A 296 -6.97 -21.67 9.43
N LEU A 297 -6.35 -21.68 8.25
CA LEU A 297 -6.39 -22.82 7.33
C LEU A 297 -5.83 -24.09 7.98
N VAL A 298 -4.66 -24.00 8.61
CA VAL A 298 -4.01 -25.13 9.30
C VAL A 298 -4.90 -25.62 10.45
N ARG A 299 -5.48 -24.72 11.23
CA ARG A 299 -6.38 -25.07 12.34
C ARG A 299 -7.66 -25.76 11.86
N VAL A 300 -8.28 -25.26 10.79
CA VAL A 300 -9.46 -25.89 10.18
C VAL A 300 -9.06 -27.28 9.70
N ARG A 301 -7.93 -27.42 9.00
CA ARG A 301 -7.46 -28.72 8.53
C ARG A 301 -7.19 -29.71 9.67
N ASP A 302 -6.48 -29.27 10.72
CA ASP A 302 -6.23 -30.09 11.92
C ASP A 302 -7.54 -30.52 12.59
N SER A 303 -8.54 -29.64 12.62
CA SER A 303 -9.85 -29.98 13.19
C SER A 303 -10.58 -31.08 12.40
N TRP A 304 -10.43 -31.10 11.07
CA TRP A 304 -10.97 -32.17 10.21
C TRP A 304 -10.14 -33.45 10.31
N ASP A 305 -8.81 -33.33 10.36
CA ASP A 305 -7.90 -34.47 10.41
C ASP A 305 -8.06 -35.29 11.69
N ARG A 306 -8.56 -34.70 12.79
CA ARG A 306 -8.92 -35.42 14.03
C ARG A 306 -10.02 -36.46 13.86
N TYR A 307 -10.86 -36.32 12.83
CA TYR A 307 -11.94 -37.27 12.53
C TYR A 307 -11.52 -38.29 11.47
N LEU A 308 -10.29 -38.22 10.95
CA LEU A 308 -9.75 -39.25 10.09
C LEU A 308 -9.31 -40.44 10.94
N VAL A 309 -9.86 -41.60 10.63
CA VAL A 309 -9.50 -42.86 11.26
C VAL A 309 -8.98 -43.84 10.21
N PRO A 310 -8.12 -44.82 10.60
CA PRO A 310 -7.70 -45.88 9.70
C PRO A 310 -8.90 -46.61 9.07
N PRO A 311 -8.75 -47.17 7.86
CA PRO A 311 -9.86 -47.79 7.12
C PRO A 311 -10.51 -48.96 7.88
N ASP A 312 -9.78 -49.60 8.79
CA ASP A 312 -10.25 -50.73 9.59
C ASP A 312 -10.88 -50.31 10.94
N HIS A 313 -10.99 -49.01 11.21
CA HIS A 313 -11.53 -48.50 12.47
C HIS A 313 -13.06 -48.62 12.49
N PRO A 314 -13.67 -49.22 13.53
CA PRO A 314 -15.11 -49.51 13.57
C PRO A 314 -16.01 -48.26 13.57
N GLY A 315 -15.47 -47.10 13.97
CA GLY A 315 -16.15 -45.81 13.89
C GLY A 315 -15.85 -45.00 12.62
N GLY A 316 -15.14 -45.58 11.65
CA GLY A 316 -14.81 -44.93 10.38
C GLY A 316 -15.94 -45.03 9.37
N SER A 317 -16.27 -43.91 8.72
CA SER A 317 -17.20 -43.86 7.60
C SER A 317 -16.46 -43.47 6.33
N SER A 318 -16.65 -44.22 5.23
CA SER A 318 -16.17 -43.83 3.91
C SER A 318 -17.01 -42.69 3.34
N VAL A 319 -16.41 -41.84 2.50
CA VAL A 319 -17.16 -40.84 1.74
C VAL A 319 -18.21 -41.56 0.87
N PRO A 320 -19.49 -41.15 0.92
CA PRO A 320 -20.54 -41.77 0.12
C PRO A 320 -20.23 -41.67 -1.38
N LEU A 321 -20.27 -42.80 -2.09
CA LEU A 321 -20.07 -42.86 -3.53
C LEU A 321 -21.33 -42.46 -4.33
N GLN A 322 -22.46 -42.31 -3.64
CA GLN A 322 -23.78 -42.02 -4.22
C GLN A 322 -24.36 -40.76 -3.59
N TRP A 323 -25.39 -40.22 -4.23
CA TRP A 323 -26.14 -39.09 -3.69
C TRP A 323 -26.74 -39.46 -2.32
N VAL A 324 -26.34 -38.74 -1.28
CA VAL A 324 -26.89 -38.94 0.07
C VAL A 324 -28.24 -38.29 0.13
N GLN A 325 -29.29 -39.10 0.24
CA GLN A 325 -30.62 -38.59 0.52
C GLN A 325 -30.68 -38.19 2.00
N PRO A 326 -31.02 -36.93 2.33
CA PRO A 326 -31.12 -36.51 3.72
C PRO A 326 -32.20 -37.33 4.45
N GLU A 327 -31.94 -37.62 5.72
CA GLU A 327 -32.90 -38.32 6.57
C GLU A 327 -34.19 -37.51 6.74
N ALA A 328 -35.28 -38.22 7.04
CA ALA A 328 -36.55 -37.58 7.35
C ALA A 328 -36.36 -36.60 8.54
N PRO A 329 -36.97 -35.41 8.48
CA PRO A 329 -36.76 -34.38 9.49
C PRO A 329 -37.11 -34.91 10.87
N SER A 330 -36.17 -34.75 11.81
CA SER A 330 -36.27 -35.29 13.18
C SER A 330 -37.36 -34.63 14.03
N SER A 331 -37.91 -33.50 13.60
CA SER A 331 -39.03 -32.83 14.25
C SER A 331 -39.93 -32.11 13.25
N HIS A 332 -41.18 -31.86 13.63
CA HIS A 332 -42.12 -31.12 12.82
C HIS A 332 -41.65 -29.67 12.55
N LEU A 333 -40.97 -29.03 13.50
CA LEU A 333 -40.41 -27.69 13.30
C LEU A 333 -39.30 -27.72 12.24
N TRP A 334 -38.43 -28.73 12.28
CA TRP A 334 -37.39 -28.89 11.26
C TRP A 334 -37.96 -29.21 9.89
N ALA A 335 -39.03 -30.02 9.84
CA ALA A 335 -39.73 -30.38 8.60
C ALA A 335 -40.22 -29.15 7.82
N GLN A 336 -40.67 -28.08 8.51
CA GLN A 336 -41.13 -26.84 7.87
C GLN A 336 -40.05 -26.13 7.05
N PHE A 337 -38.78 -26.29 7.42
CA PHE A 337 -37.64 -25.70 6.71
C PHE A 337 -37.07 -26.62 5.62
N CYS A 338 -37.36 -27.92 5.67
CA CYS A 338 -36.92 -28.87 4.64
C CYS A 338 -37.87 -28.93 3.43
N THR A 339 -39.11 -28.46 3.57
CA THR A 339 -40.15 -28.53 2.51
C THR A 339 -40.17 -27.34 1.56
N SER A 340 -39.32 -26.32 1.72
CA SER A 340 -39.37 -25.10 0.90
C SER A 340 -38.61 -25.17 -0.44
N LEU A 341 -38.28 -26.38 -0.91
CA LEU A 341 -37.71 -26.62 -2.24
C LEU A 341 -38.68 -27.47 -3.05
N ALA A 342 -39.76 -26.84 -3.50
CA ALA A 342 -40.60 -27.29 -4.61
C ALA A 342 -40.98 -26.07 -5.44
#